data_AF-A0A1N7LDQ4-F1
#
_entry.id   AF-A0A1N7LDQ4-F1
#
_cell.length_a   1.000
_cell.length_b   1.000
_cell.length_c   1.000
_cell.angle_alpha   90.00
_cell.angle_beta   90.00
_cell.angle_gamma   90.00
#
_symmetry.space_group_name_H-M   'P 1'
#
loop_
_entity.id
_entity.type
_entity.pdbx_description
1 polymer ?
#
loop_
_entity_poly.entity_id
_entity_poly.type
_entity_poly.pdbx_seq_one_letter_code
_entity_poly.pdbx_strand_id
1 'polypeptide(L)'
;MFSQNRDLLVLTRRDESDPEALEQEVESLNELLYHVENMNVFCAVNEVIDINRHKVIVKPAAICKVLQARKDVKPFVFINNKN
;
A
#
# COMPACT_ATOMS: atom_id res chain seq x y z
N MET A 1 9.96 11.69 15.74
CA MET A 1 8.81 11.72 14.82
C MET A 1 9.35 12.01 13.43
N PHE A 2 9.50 10.99 12.58
CA PHE A 2 9.81 11.22 11.17
C PHE A 2 8.47 11.37 10.46
N SER A 3 7.98 12.61 10.35
CA SER A 3 7.04 12.92 9.27
C SER A 3 7.90 13.00 8.02
N GLN A 4 8.01 11.89 7.28
CA GLN A 4 8.42 12.02 5.90
C GLN A 4 7.24 12.71 5.22
N ASN A 5 7.39 13.99 4.86
CA ASN A 5 6.49 14.62 3.91
C ASN A 5 6.53 13.73 2.66
N ARG A 6 5.49 12.90 2.49
CA ARG A 6 5.36 11.98 1.38
C ARG A 6 4.94 12.79 0.17
N ASP A 7 5.59 12.53 -0.96
CA ASP A 7 5.15 13.09 -2.23
C ASP A 7 3.84 12.40 -2.64
N LEU A 8 2.71 13.07 -2.41
CA LEU A 8 1.38 12.62 -2.80
C LEU A 8 1.00 13.25 -4.15
N LEU A 9 0.88 12.43 -5.20
CA LEU A 9 0.30 12.86 -6.47
C LEU A 9 -1.23 12.79 -6.37
N VAL A 10 -1.87 13.94 -6.19
CA VAL A 10 -3.33 14.04 -6.11
C VAL A 10 -3.89 14.50 -7.45
N LEU A 11 -4.75 13.66 -8.06
CA LEU A 11 -5.44 13.99 -9.31
C LEU A 11 -6.84 14.52 -8.99
N THR A 12 -7.03 15.83 -9.09
CA THR A 12 -8.34 16.47 -8.94
C THR A 12 -8.92 16.86 -10.30
N ARG A 13 -10.23 16.65 -10.45
CA ARG A 13 -10.96 17.15 -11.62
C ARG A 13 -11.24 18.62 -11.36
N ARG A 14 -10.45 19.49 -12.00
CA ARG A 14 -10.52 20.95 -11.85
C ARG A 14 -11.93 21.45 -12.20
N ASP A 15 -12.72 21.72 -11.18
CA ASP A 15 -13.81 22.69 -11.18
C ASP A 15 -13.98 23.08 -9.70
N GLU A 16 -13.29 24.16 -9.29
CA GLU A 16 -13.43 24.84 -7.99
C GLU A 16 -12.98 24.06 -6.74
N SER A 17 -11.69 23.73 -6.65
CA SER A 17 -11.09 23.37 -5.35
C SER A 17 -10.32 24.57 -4.81
N ASP A 18 -10.76 25.09 -3.67
CA ASP A 18 -9.98 26.04 -2.86
C ASP A 18 -8.59 25.42 -2.59
N PRO A 19 -7.48 26.08 -2.98
CA PRO A 19 -6.13 25.57 -2.77
C PRO A 19 -5.86 25.19 -1.31
N GLU A 20 -6.41 25.96 -0.36
CA GLU A 20 -6.23 25.69 1.08
C GLU A 20 -6.99 24.43 1.51
N ALA A 21 -8.22 24.24 1.02
CA ALA A 21 -8.99 23.02 1.25
C ALA A 21 -8.30 21.78 0.64
N LEU A 22 -7.66 21.93 -0.53
CA LEU A 22 -6.90 20.85 -1.15
C LEU A 22 -5.67 20.48 -0.31
N GLU A 23 -4.91 21.47 0.20
CA GLU A 23 -3.78 21.23 1.09
C GLU A 23 -4.21 20.50 2.37
N GLN A 24 -5.32 20.92 2.99
CA GLN A 24 -5.89 20.25 4.16
C GLN A 24 -6.30 18.80 3.87
N GLU A 25 -6.86 18.53 2.69
CA GLU A 25 -7.23 17.17 2.27
C GLU A 25 -5.97 16.31 2.08
N VAL A 26 -4.92 16.85 1.46
CA VAL A 26 -3.63 16.15 1.31
C VAL A 26 -3.01 15.84 2.67
N GLU A 27 -3.03 16.78 3.62
CA GLU A 27 -2.51 16.57 4.96
C GLU A 27 -3.30 15.49 5.71
N SER A 28 -4.64 15.55 5.63
CA SER A 28 -5.52 14.53 6.22
C SER A 28 -5.27 13.14 5.64
N LEU A 29 -5.07 13.05 4.33
CA LEU A 29 -4.69 11.79 3.67
C LEU A 29 -3.32 11.30 4.13
N ASN A 30 -2.34 12.20 4.26
CA ASN A 30 -1.03 11.84 4.78
C ASN A 30 -1.15 11.28 6.21
N GLU A 31 -1.87 11.93 7.12
CA GLU A 31 -2.09 11.40 8.47
C GLU A 31 -2.77 10.02 8.47
N LEU A 32 -3.82 9.85 7.67
CA LEU A 32 -4.52 8.57 7.57
C LEU A 32 -3.59 7.47 7.04
N LEU A 33 -2.87 7.75 5.95
CA LEU A 33 -1.93 6.81 5.34
C LEU A 33 -0.78 6.46 6.29
N TYR A 34 -0.37 7.36 7.18
CA TYR A 34 0.69 7.10 8.14
C TYR A 34 0.37 5.88 9.03
N HIS A 35 -0.89 5.74 9.43
CA HIS A 35 -1.33 4.65 10.30
C HIS A 35 -1.51 3.31 9.56
N VAL A 36 -1.85 3.34 8.27
CA VAL A 36 -2.16 2.12 7.49
C VAL A 36 -0.98 1.62 6.64
N GLU A 37 -0.03 2.46 6.26
CA GLU A 37 1.13 2.10 5.43
C GLU A 37 2.25 1.44 6.24
N ASN A 38 1.90 0.36 6.93
CA ASN A 38 2.88 -0.47 7.61
C ASN A 38 2.78 -1.92 7.15
N MET A 39 3.90 -2.64 7.27
CA MET A 39 4.00 -4.02 6.79
C MET A 39 3.01 -4.97 7.49
N ASN A 40 2.65 -4.69 8.75
CA ASN A 40 1.68 -5.52 9.48
C ASN A 40 0.28 -5.40 8.88
N VAL A 41 -0.19 -4.18 8.65
CA VAL A 41 -1.48 -3.91 7.99
C VAL A 41 -1.46 -4.46 6.57
N PHE A 42 -0.39 -4.18 5.80
CA PHE A 42 -0.23 -4.70 4.44
C PHE A 42 -0.37 -6.23 4.39
N CYS A 43 0.36 -6.95 5.24
CA CYS A 43 0.32 -8.41 5.26
C CYS A 43 -1.00 -8.98 5.81
N ALA A 44 -1.76 -8.20 6.58
CA ALA A 44 -3.06 -8.61 7.10
C ALA A 44 -4.17 -8.51 6.04
N VAL A 45 -4.16 -7.44 5.24
CA VAL A 45 -5.25 -7.15 4.28
C VAL A 45 -5.01 -7.73 2.89
N ASN A 46 -3.77 -8.10 2.55
CA ASN A 46 -3.47 -8.71 1.25
C ASN A 46 -3.33 -10.23 1.33
N GLU A 47 -3.37 -10.86 0.17
CA GLU A 47 -2.93 -12.23 -0.08
C GLU A 47 -1.92 -12.25 -1.24
N VAL A 48 -1.12 -13.31 -1.31
CA VAL A 48 -0.18 -13.51 -2.41
C VAL A 48 -0.62 -14.72 -3.23
N ILE A 49 -0.82 -14.50 -4.53
CA ILE A 49 -1.16 -15.54 -5.49
C ILE A 49 0.12 -15.92 -6.22
N ASP A 50 0.68 -17.08 -5.90
CA ASP A 50 1.86 -17.65 -6.55
C ASP A 50 1.41 -18.71 -7.56
N ILE A 51 1.33 -18.32 -8.83
CA ILE A 51 0.89 -19.21 -9.91
C ILE A 51 1.91 -20.33 -10.14
N ASN A 52 3.21 -20.04 -10.02
CA ASN A 52 4.26 -21.04 -10.22
C ASN A 52 4.07 -22.24 -9.27
N ARG A 53 3.59 -21.97 -8.06
CA ARG A 53 3.37 -22.98 -7.02
C ARG A 53 1.91 -23.41 -6.90
N HIS A 54 1.01 -22.85 -7.71
CA HIS A 54 -0.44 -23.05 -7.61
C HIS A 54 -0.96 -22.84 -6.18
N LYS A 55 -0.52 -21.75 -5.53
CA LYS A 55 -0.81 -21.48 -4.12
C LYS A 55 -1.26 -20.06 -3.88
N VAL A 56 -2.21 -19.92 -2.95
CA VAL A 56 -2.59 -18.65 -2.34
C VAL A 56 -2.04 -18.60 -0.92
N ILE A 57 -1.26 -17.57 -0.62
CA ILE A 57 -0.61 -17.35 0.67
C ILE A 57 -1.38 -16.24 1.39
N VAL A 58 -2.07 -16.62 2.46
CA VAL A 58 -2.92 -15.70 3.26
C VAL A 58 -2.33 -15.38 4.64
N LYS A 59 -1.31 -16.13 5.08
CA LYS A 59 -0.71 -15.95 6.42
C LYS A 59 0.20 -14.71 6.43
N PRO A 60 -0.03 -13.71 7.31
CA PRO A 60 0.73 -12.46 7.28
C PRO A 60 2.24 -12.64 7.38
N ALA A 61 2.71 -13.52 8.26
CA ALA A 61 4.14 -13.81 8.40
C ALA A 61 4.76 -14.44 7.14
N ALA A 62 3.98 -15.23 6.39
CA ALA A 62 4.44 -15.82 5.14
C ALA A 62 4.46 -14.78 4.00
N ILE A 63 3.45 -13.91 3.95
CA ILE A 63 3.40 -12.78 3.02
C ILE A 63 4.62 -11.88 3.24
N CYS A 64 4.89 -11.48 4.49
CA CYS A 64 6.04 -10.65 4.84
C CYS A 64 7.36 -11.27 4.33
N LYS A 65 7.56 -12.58 4.53
CA LYS A 65 8.75 -13.30 4.00
C LYS A 65 8.85 -13.24 2.48
N VAL A 66 7.73 -13.42 1.77
CA VAL A 66 7.71 -13.32 0.30
C VAL A 66 8.11 -11.92 -0.15
N LEU A 67 7.63 -10.87 0.54
CA LEU A 67 7.96 -9.48 0.22
C LEU A 67 9.40 -9.11 0.59
N GLN A 68 9.97 -9.71 1.64
CA GLN A 68 11.37 -9.49 2.00
C GLN A 68 12.34 -10.17 1.02
N ALA A 69 11.92 -11.28 0.41
CA ALA A 69 12.69 -12.00 -0.62
C ALA A 69 12.71 -11.28 -1.99
N ARG A 70 12.20 -10.04 -2.09
CA ARG A 70 12.00 -9.24 -3.32
C ARG A 70 13.23 -9.02 -4.21
N LYS A 71 14.44 -9.41 -3.79
CA LYS A 71 15.60 -9.39 -4.70
C LYS A 71 15.42 -10.35 -5.88
N ASP A 72 14.56 -11.38 -5.73
CA ASP A 72 14.27 -12.39 -6.75
C ASP A 72 12.77 -12.59 -6.94
N VAL A 73 11.98 -11.52 -7.19
CA VAL A 73 10.55 -11.68 -7.46
C VAL A 73 10.37 -12.55 -8.70
N LYS A 74 9.89 -13.77 -8.50
CA LYS A 74 9.57 -14.68 -9.59
C LYS A 74 8.41 -14.12 -10.41
N PRO A 75 8.44 -14.25 -11.74
CA PRO A 75 7.27 -13.96 -12.58
C PRO A 75 6.03 -14.69 -12.05
N PHE A 76 4.84 -14.14 -12.30
CA PHE A 76 3.56 -14.74 -11.91
C PHE A 76 3.33 -14.91 -10.40
N VAL A 77 3.91 -14.03 -9.60
CA VAL A 77 3.57 -13.84 -8.18
C VAL A 77 2.85 -12.50 -8.05
N PHE A 78 1.57 -12.55 -7.69
CA PHE A 78 0.70 -11.38 -7.61
C PHE A 78 0.31 -11.08 -6.17
N ILE A 79 0.11 -9.81 -5.87
CA ILE A 79 -0.46 -9.34 -4.61
C ILE A 79 -1.90 -8.96 -4.90
N ASN A 80 -2.83 -9.53 -4.16
CA ASN A 80 -4.25 -9.21 -4.26
C ASN A 80 -4.72 -8.61 -2.93
N ASN A 81 -5.41 -7.47 -3.00
CA ASN A 81 -6.07 -6.91 -1.83
C ASN A 81 -7.38 -7.66 -1.59
N LYS A 82 -7.71 -7.97 -0.33
CA LYS A 82 -8.93 -8.73 0.01
C LYS A 82 -10.19 -7.85 0.15
N ASN A 83 -10.07 -6.52 0.00
CA ASN A 83 -11.19 -5.58 0.03
C ASN A 83 -11.98 -5.56 -1.28
#